data_AF-A0A2G5LF32-F1
#
_entry.id   AF-A0A2G5LF32-F1
#
_cell.length_a   1.000
_cell.length_b   1.000
_cell.length_c   1.000
_cell.angle_alpha   90.00
_cell.angle_beta   90.00
_cell.angle_gamma   90.00
#
_symmetry.space_group_name_H-M   'P 1'
#
loop_
_entity.id
_entity.type
_entity.pdbx_description
1 polymer ?
#
loop_
_entity_poly.entity_id
_entity_poly.type
_entity_poly.pdbx_seq_one_letter_code
_entity_poly.pdbx_strand_id
1 'polypeptide(L)'
;MLLKKGEVVSIASGIFDAYSREGPFVATQDFDLGAFVAETVSAVTETWEITELLWELPRLLVEQGLLVELPCRRIHLGSLGDVELTEESRPSALLGMVRVA
;
A
#
# COMPACT_ATOMS: atom_id res chain seq x y z
N MET A 1 -1.39 14.24 7.27
CA MET A 1 -2.12 13.32 8.18
C MET A 1 -1.07 12.58 9.00
N LEU A 2 -1.12 12.70 10.32
CA LEU A 2 -0.16 12.03 11.20
C LEU A 2 -0.59 10.58 11.43
N LEU A 3 0.26 9.63 11.03
CA LEU A 3 0.14 8.23 11.39
C LEU A 3 1.03 7.92 12.59
N LYS A 4 0.51 7.14 13.52
CA LYS A 4 1.21 6.77 14.75
C LYS A 4 1.86 5.40 14.63
N LYS A 5 3.00 5.22 15.28
CA LYS A 5 3.67 3.92 15.37
C LYS A 5 2.68 2.85 15.87
N GLY A 6 2.61 1.74 15.15
CA GLY A 6 1.71 0.62 15.43
C GLY A 6 0.30 0.77 14.86
N GLU A 7 -0.03 1.91 14.25
CA GLU A 7 -1.32 2.10 13.59
C GLU A 7 -1.43 1.20 12.35
N VAL A 8 -2.59 0.54 12.20
CA VAL A 8 -2.90 -0.31 11.06
C VAL A 8 -3.65 0.51 10.02
N VAL A 9 -3.12 0.57 8.81
CA VAL A 9 -3.68 1.38 7.72
C VAL A 9 -3.83 0.55 6.44
N SER A 10 -4.80 0.92 5.61
CA SER A 10 -4.86 0.48 4.21
C SER A 10 -4.79 1.71 3.34
N ILE A 11 -4.05 1.62 2.23
CA ILE A 11 -3.86 2.75 1.33
C ILE A 11 -4.64 2.48 0.05
N ALA A 12 -5.56 3.39 -0.28
CA ALA A 12 -6.14 3.47 -1.60
C ALA A 12 -5.34 4.49 -2.40
N SER A 13 -4.66 4.06 -3.47
CA SER A 13 -3.79 4.90 -4.28
C SER A 13 -4.08 4.78 -5.77
N GLY A 14 -3.85 5.85 -6.54
CA GLY A 14 -4.30 5.99 -7.93
C GLY A 14 -5.29 7.15 -8.11
N ILE A 15 -6.01 7.16 -9.24
CA ILE A 15 -6.97 8.22 -9.59
C ILE A 15 -8.28 7.57 -10.07
N PHE A 16 -9.41 8.08 -9.56
CA PHE A 16 -10.78 7.68 -9.93
C PHE A 16 -11.14 6.21 -9.67
N ASP A 17 -11.69 5.50 -10.64
CA ASP A 17 -12.22 4.15 -10.55
C ASP A 17 -11.13 3.07 -10.47
N ALA A 18 -9.88 3.45 -10.69
CA ALA A 18 -8.72 2.57 -10.67
C ALA A 18 -7.93 2.62 -9.34
N TYR A 19 -8.53 2.94 -8.20
CA TYR A 19 -7.76 2.90 -6.94
C TYR A 19 -7.23 1.48 -6.64
N SER A 20 -5.91 1.33 -6.60
CA SER A 20 -5.27 0.18 -5.97
C SER A 20 -5.57 0.22 -4.47
N ARG A 21 -6.01 -0.91 -3.91
CA ARG A 21 -6.21 -1.06 -2.47
C ARG A 21 -5.11 -1.95 -1.91
N GLU A 22 -4.18 -1.30 -1.24
CA GLU A 22 -2.93 -1.86 -0.76
C GLU A 22 -2.95 -2.02 0.76
N GLY A 23 -2.25 -3.05 1.25
CA GLY A 23 -2.18 -3.42 2.66
C GLY A 23 -3.22 -4.46 3.07
N PRO A 24 -3.57 -4.54 4.36
CA PRO A 24 -3.14 -3.68 5.48
C PRO A 24 -1.64 -3.60 5.72
N PHE A 25 -1.22 -2.45 6.21
CA PHE A 25 0.12 -2.12 6.66
C PHE A 25 0.12 -1.72 8.14
N VAL A 26 1.28 -1.76 8.77
CA VAL A 26 1.52 -1.18 10.10
C VAL A 26 2.56 -0.07 9.98
N ALA A 27 2.27 1.08 10.57
CA ALA A 27 3.25 2.16 10.69
C ALA A 27 4.37 1.78 11.67
N THR A 28 5.61 1.88 11.23
CA THR A 28 6.79 1.49 12.03
C THR A 28 7.25 2.60 12.99
N GLN A 29 6.88 3.84 12.67
CA GLN A 29 7.18 5.06 13.42
C GLN A 29 6.07 6.10 13.23
N ASP A 30 6.11 7.16 14.04
CA ASP A 30 5.26 8.33 13.83
C ASP A 30 5.76 9.10 12.60
N PHE A 31 4.87 9.44 11.66
CA PHE A 31 5.20 10.29 10.52
C PHE A 31 3.98 11.05 9.98
N ASP A 32 4.23 12.15 9.28
CA ASP A 32 3.18 12.87 8.55
C ASP A 32 3.09 12.37 7.11
N LEU A 33 2.10 11.52 6.83
CA LEU A 33 1.85 11.01 5.49
C LEU A 33 1.53 12.14 4.50
N GLY A 34 0.88 13.22 4.95
CA GLY A 34 0.55 14.35 4.09
C GLY A 34 1.79 15.13 3.69
N ALA A 35 2.71 15.34 4.62
CA ALA A 35 4.00 15.97 4.34
C ALA A 35 4.83 15.10 3.39
N PHE A 36 4.90 13.79 3.62
CA PHE A 36 5.59 12.86 2.74
C PHE A 36 5.05 12.89 1.30
N VAL A 37 3.72 12.81 1.14
CA VAL A 37 3.09 12.89 -0.19
C VAL A 37 3.37 14.23 -0.86
N ALA A 38 3.26 15.35 -0.13
CA ALA A 38 3.54 16.68 -0.68
C ALA A 38 5.00 16.81 -1.15
N GLU A 39 5.96 16.34 -0.36
CA GLU A 39 7.38 16.32 -0.72
C GLU A 39 7.61 15.47 -1.97
N THR A 40 7.06 14.26 -2.00
CA THR A 40 7.26 13.33 -3.11
C THR A 40 6.63 13.85 -4.41
N VAL A 41 5.43 14.45 -4.34
CA VAL A 41 4.76 15.08 -5.50
C VAL A 41 5.50 16.34 -5.95
N SER A 42 6.13 17.09 -5.04
CA SER A 42 6.90 18.29 -5.42
C SER A 42 8.18 17.98 -6.23
N ALA A 43 8.63 16.73 -6.20
CA ALA A 43 9.81 16.27 -6.93
C ALA A 43 9.53 15.91 -8.40
N VAL A 44 8.25 15.84 -8.81
CA VAL A 44 7.83 15.58 -10.19
C VAL A 44 7.29 16.84 -10.84
N THR A 45 7.47 16.97 -12.15
CA THR A 45 7.15 18.19 -12.90
C THR A 45 5.94 18.06 -13.79
N GLU A 46 5.64 16.86 -14.27
CA GLU A 46 4.55 16.61 -15.22
C GLU A 46 3.37 15.87 -14.57
N THR A 47 2.14 16.21 -14.97
CA THR A 47 0.91 15.67 -14.35
C THR A 47 0.77 14.15 -14.49
N TRP A 48 1.31 13.54 -15.54
CA TRP A 48 1.27 12.09 -15.72
C TRP A 48 2.25 11.38 -14.77
N GLU A 49 3.39 12.00 -14.45
CA GLU A 49 4.35 11.49 -13.45
C GLU A 49 3.71 11.47 -12.07
N ILE A 50 2.84 12.44 -11.76
CA ILE A 50 2.06 12.43 -10.51
C ILE A 50 1.16 11.20 -10.46
N THR A 51 0.54 10.83 -11.57
CA THR A 51 -0.35 9.67 -11.60
C THR A 51 0.43 8.39 -11.31
N GLU A 52 1.52 8.14 -12.04
CA GLU A 52 2.39 6.98 -11.81
C GLU A 52 2.97 6.96 -10.39
N LEU A 53 3.39 8.12 -9.89
CA LEU A 53 3.89 8.26 -8.53
C LEU A 53 2.85 7.87 -7.48
N LEU A 54 1.60 8.30 -7.65
CA LEU A 54 0.53 7.94 -6.72
C LEU A 54 0.33 6.43 -6.66
N TRP A 55 0.47 5.72 -7.78
CA TRP A 55 0.41 4.25 -7.80
C TRP A 55 1.53 3.59 -7.00
N GLU A 56 2.75 4.13 -7.09
CA GLU A 56 3.94 3.60 -6.39
C GLU A 56 4.05 4.03 -4.92
N LEU A 57 3.25 4.99 -4.45
CA LEU A 57 3.33 5.52 -3.07
C LEU A 57 3.32 4.45 -1.97
N PRO A 58 2.41 3.45 -1.97
CA PRO A 58 2.41 2.40 -0.95
C PRO A 58 3.75 1.65 -0.90
N ARG A 59 4.32 1.34 -2.08
CA ARG A 59 5.60 0.68 -2.20
C ARG A 59 6.74 1.54 -1.66
N LEU A 60 6.78 2.83 -2.01
CA LEU A 60 7.80 3.76 -1.51
C LEU A 60 7.77 3.87 0.02
N LEU A 61 6.58 3.91 0.62
CA LEU A 61 6.43 3.93 2.08
C LEU A 61 6.99 2.65 2.74
N VAL A 62 6.85 1.49 2.09
CA VAL A 62 7.44 0.23 2.56
C VAL A 62 8.95 0.19 2.35
N GLU A 63 9.44 0.61 1.19
CA GLU A 63 10.88 0.63 0.88
C GLU A 63 11.66 1.57 1.79
N GLN A 64 11.05 2.69 2.21
CA GLN A 64 11.62 3.61 3.21
C GLN A 64 11.42 3.13 4.65
N GLY A 65 10.75 1.99 4.86
CA GLY A 65 10.51 1.42 6.17
C GLY A 65 9.53 2.21 7.02
N LEU A 66 8.72 3.11 6.46
CA LEU A 66 7.66 3.85 7.15
C LEU A 66 6.45 2.94 7.42
N LEU A 67 6.19 2.02 6.50
CA LEU A 67 5.17 0.98 6.60
C LEU A 67 5.79 -0.40 6.48
N VAL A 68 5.17 -1.39 7.11
CA VAL A 68 5.43 -2.82 6.87
C VAL A 68 4.12 -3.51 6.52
N GLU A 69 4.14 -4.41 5.54
CA GLU A 69 2.96 -5.20 5.17
C GLU A 69 2.58 -6.14 6.32
N LEU A 70 1.31 -6.11 6.72
CA LEU A 70 0.77 -7.03 7.71
C LEU A 70 0.33 -8.31 6.97
N PRO A 71 0.82 -9.51 7.35
CA PRO A 71 0.35 -10.73 6.74
C PRO A 71 -1.14 -10.93 7.04
N CYS A 72 -1.97 -10.79 6.02
CA CYS A 72 -3.41 -11.00 6.09
C CYS A 72 -3.91 -11.76 4.86
N ARG A 73 -4.98 -12.53 5.03
CA ARG A 73 -5.68 -13.18 3.91
C ARG A 73 -6.67 -12.19 3.30
N ARG A 74 -6.64 -12.06 1.99
CA ARG A 74 -7.62 -11.26 1.24
C ARG A 74 -8.70 -12.18 0.73
N ILE A 75 -9.90 -12.02 1.26
CA ILE A 75 -11.06 -12.85 0.91
C ILE A 75 -12.02 -11.99 0.09
N HIS A 76 -12.26 -12.38 -1.14
CA HIS A 76 -13.26 -11.77 -2.01
C HIS A 76 -14.60 -12.49 -1.83
N LEU A 77 -15.66 -11.70 -1.68
CA LEU A 77 -17.04 -12.16 -1.59
C LEU A 77 -17.79 -11.68 -2.82
N GLY A 78 -18.15 -12.60 -3.69
CA GLY A 78 -18.95 -12.35 -4.88
C GLY A 78 -18.17 -12.47 -6.18
N SER A 79 -18.87 -12.98 -7.18
CA SER A 79 -18.48 -13.02 -8.59
C SER A 79 -19.69 -12.55 -9.41
N LEU A 80 -19.50 -12.20 -10.67
CA LEU A 80 -20.53 -11.59 -11.54
C LEU A 80 -21.84 -12.40 -11.55
N GLY A 81 -22.77 -12.09 -10.63
CA GLY A 81 -24.08 -12.74 -10.50
C GLY A 81 -24.16 -13.92 -9.52
N ASP A 82 -23.08 -14.29 -8.81
CA ASP A 82 -23.08 -15.42 -7.86
C ASP A 82 -22.31 -15.10 -6.56
N VAL A 83 -22.61 -15.85 -5.50
CA VAL A 83 -21.88 -15.78 -4.22
C VAL A 83 -20.70 -16.72 -4.29
N GLU A 84 -19.55 -16.19 -4.70
CA GLU A 84 -18.27 -16.90 -4.69
C GLU A 84 -17.40 -16.46 -3.51
N LEU A 85 -16.68 -17.40 -2.90
CA LEU A 85 -15.68 -17.13 -1.86
C LEU A 85 -14.30 -17.48 -2.42
N THR A 86 -13.48 -16.47 -2.73
CA THR A 86 -12.12 -16.69 -3.25
C THR A 86 -11.07 -16.01 -2.39
N GLU A 87 -9.89 -16.62 -2.28
CA GLU A 87 -8.73 -16.00 -1.66
C GLU A 87 -7.87 -15.35 -2.76
N GLU A 88 -7.61 -14.05 -2.64
CA GLU A 88 -6.69 -13.36 -3.55
C GLU A 88 -5.26 -13.75 -3.18
N SER A 89 -4.64 -14.60 -4.00
CA SER A 89 -3.22 -14.90 -3.87
C SER A 89 -2.40 -13.71 -4.38
N ARG A 90 -1.89 -12.86 -3.49
CA ARG A 90 -0.77 -11.98 -3.86
C ARG A 90 0.45 -12.86 -4.14
N PRO A 91 1.17 -12.70 -5.25
CA PRO A 91 2.53 -13.22 -5.33
C PRO A 91 3.34 -12.51 -4.23
N SER A 92 3.69 -13.24 -3.18
CA SER A 92 4.45 -12.70 -2.06
C SER A 92 5.84 -12.29 -2.56
N ALA A 93 6.09 -10.99 -2.72
CA ALA A 93 7.42 -10.47 -3.04
C ALA A 93 8.42 -10.65 -1.88
N LEU A 94 7.99 -11.15 -0.70
CA LEU A 94 8.79 -11.22 0.52
C LEU A 94 9.04 -12.63 1.07
N LEU A 95 8.69 -13.73 0.37
CA LEU A 95 9.01 -15.09 0.86
C LEU A 95 10.49 -15.51 0.68
N GLY A 96 11.39 -14.58 0.34
CA GLY A 96 12.79 -14.88 -0.01
C GLY A 96 13.85 -14.67 1.08
N MET A 97 13.53 -14.11 2.26
CA MET A 97 14.56 -13.72 3.23
C MET A 97 14.24 -14.07 4.69
N VAL A 98 13.98 -15.35 4.97
CA VAL A 98 14.23 -15.91 6.31
C VAL A 98 14.95 -17.25 6.15
N ARG A 99 16.29 -17.22 6.03
CA ARG A 99 17.12 -18.37 6.42
C ARG A 99 17.36 -18.25 7.92
N VAL A 100 16.67 -19.07 8.69
CA VAL A 100 17.03 -19.35 10.09
C VAL A 100 18.36 -20.11 10.05
N ALA A 101 19.36 -19.56 10.73
CA ALA A 101 20.66 -20.20 10.97
C ALA A 101 20.55 -21.30 12.03
#